data_AF-A0A847AP18-F1
#
_entry.id   AF-A0A847AP18-F1
#
_cell.length_a   1.000
_cell.length_b   1.000
_cell.length_c   1.000
_cell.angle_alpha   90.00
_cell.angle_beta   90.00
_cell.angle_gamma   90.00
#
_symmetry.space_group_name_H-M   'P 1'
#
loop_
_entity.id
_entity.type
_entity.pdbx_description
1 polymer ?
#
loop_
_entity_poly.entity_id
_entity_poly.type
_entity_poly.pdbx_seq_one_letter_code
_entity_poly.pdbx_strand_id
1 'polypeptide(L)'
;METKYLPVDPYFFDLIESFKSMNKDVVIHYFGLSNELNQVKGLIEKVIKNNSNQEYLVIKSGENVRLDRIITLNGRPGPAFDEYDGYALACLDCMGGMD
;
A
#
# COMPACT_ATOMS: atom_id res chain seq x y z
N MET A 1 -7.61 16.55 -2.06
CA MET A 1 -7.81 16.28 -0.61
C MET A 1 -6.52 15.68 -0.08
N GLU A 2 -5.78 16.40 0.75
CA GLU A 2 -4.62 15.82 1.45
C GLU A 2 -5.12 14.75 2.40
N THR A 3 -4.70 13.53 2.13
CA THR A 3 -5.12 12.38 2.91
C THR A 3 -4.23 12.26 4.13
N LYS A 4 -4.87 12.26 5.30
CA LYS A 4 -4.19 12.13 6.59
C LYS A 4 -3.39 10.83 6.57
N TYR A 5 -2.13 10.93 6.95
CA TYR A 5 -1.25 9.78 7.07
C TYR A 5 -1.79 8.82 8.14
N LEU A 6 -2.11 7.59 7.76
CA LEU A 6 -2.50 6.56 8.72
C LEU A 6 -1.24 5.94 9.33
N PRO A 7 -1.25 5.69 10.65
CA PRO A 7 -0.14 4.99 11.28
C PRO A 7 -0.04 3.59 10.68
N VAL A 8 1.14 3.27 10.15
CA VAL A 8 1.43 1.95 9.60
C VAL A 8 1.77 1.01 10.75
N ASP A 9 1.15 -0.16 10.77
CA ASP A 9 1.39 -1.16 11.81
C ASP A 9 2.87 -1.56 11.88
N PRO A 10 3.46 -1.67 13.08
CA PRO A 10 4.86 -2.09 13.25
C PRO A 10 5.12 -3.47 12.65
N TYR A 11 4.12 -4.36 12.67
CA TYR A 11 4.16 -5.66 12.02
C TYR A 11 4.43 -5.56 10.50
N PHE A 12 3.93 -4.52 9.84
CA PHE A 12 4.12 -4.33 8.42
C PHE A 12 5.58 -3.97 8.07
N PHE A 13 6.26 -3.23 8.95
CA PHE A 13 7.70 -2.97 8.79
C PHE A 13 8.52 -4.25 8.92
N ASP A 14 8.19 -5.12 9.88
CA ASP A 14 8.83 -6.43 10.04
C ASP A 14 8.66 -7.31 8.78
N LEU A 15 7.48 -7.27 8.15
CA LEU A 15 7.26 -7.92 6.86
C LEU A 15 8.18 -7.36 5.77
N ILE A 16 8.27 -6.03 5.64
CA ILE A 16 9.14 -5.39 4.65
C ILE A 16 10.60 -5.81 4.87
N GLU A 17 11.08 -5.80 6.11
CA GLU A 17 12.44 -6.23 6.45
C GLU A 17 12.67 -7.71 6.17
N SER A 18 11.68 -8.57 6.45
CA SER A 18 11.73 -9.99 6.10
C SER A 18 11.87 -10.20 4.59
N PHE A 19 11.06 -9.53 3.78
CA PHE A 19 11.15 -9.62 2.31
C PHE A 19 12.45 -9.06 1.76
N LYS A 20 12.93 -7.95 2.33
CA LYS A 20 14.25 -7.39 2.02
C LYS A 20 15.37 -8.37 2.33
N SER A 21 15.35 -8.99 3.51
CA SER A 21 16.36 -9.97 3.94
C SER A 21 16.35 -11.22 3.06
N MET A 22 15.17 -11.63 2.59
CA MET A 22 15.04 -12.73 1.63
C MET A 22 15.55 -12.40 0.22
N ASN A 23 15.84 -11.13 -0.10
CA ASN A 23 16.29 -10.69 -1.43
C ASN A 23 15.39 -11.20 -2.58
N LYS A 24 14.08 -11.28 -2.32
CA LYS A 24 13.08 -11.74 -3.29
C LYS A 24 12.37 -10.58 -3.94
N ASP A 25 12.04 -10.74 -5.22
CA ASP A 25 11.15 -9.82 -5.91
C ASP A 25 9.78 -9.83 -5.22
N VAL A 26 9.32 -8.64 -4.83
CA VAL A 26 8.00 -8.43 -4.27
C VAL A 26 7.12 -7.74 -5.31
N VAL A 27 5.84 -8.04 -5.26
CA VAL A 27 4.80 -7.33 -6.01
C VAL A 27 4.01 -6.50 -5.04
N ILE A 28 3.97 -5.18 -5.25
CA ILE A 28 3.28 -4.25 -4.36
C ILE A 28 2.15 -3.60 -5.14
N HIS A 29 0.94 -3.67 -4.62
CA HIS A 29 -0.22 -2.95 -5.14
C HIS A 29 -0.50 -1.78 -4.21
N TYR A 30 -0.68 -0.59 -4.76
CA TYR A 30 -0.82 0.63 -3.98
C TYR A 30 -1.71 1.65 -4.69
N PHE A 31 -2.28 2.57 -3.91
CA PHE A 31 -3.02 3.70 -4.45
C PHE A 31 -2.08 4.85 -4.82
N GLY A 32 -2.20 5.34 -6.06
CA GLY A 32 -1.57 6.57 -6.51
C GLY A 32 -2.21 7.83 -5.93
N LEU A 33 -1.67 9.00 -6.31
CA LEU A 33 -2.16 10.29 -5.83
C LEU A 33 -3.60 10.59 -6.24
N SER A 34 -4.04 10.08 -7.40
CA SER A 34 -5.41 10.23 -7.89
C SER A 34 -6.33 9.09 -7.43
N ASN A 35 -5.94 8.33 -6.40
CA ASN A 35 -6.61 7.10 -5.97
C ASN A 35 -6.65 6.00 -7.06
N GLU A 36 -5.74 6.07 -8.03
CA GLU A 36 -5.59 5.08 -9.09
C GLU A 36 -4.83 3.84 -8.59
N LEU A 37 -5.22 2.66 -9.08
CA LEU A 37 -4.56 1.39 -8.72
C LEU A 37 -3.25 1.26 -9.49
N ASN A 38 -2.14 1.29 -8.75
CA ASN A 38 -0.81 1.10 -9.30
C ASN A 38 -0.19 -0.20 -8.79
N GLN A 39 0.73 -0.73 -9.59
CA GLN A 39 1.49 -1.92 -9.27
C GLN A 39 2.97 -1.67 -9.56
N VAL A 40 3.82 -2.09 -8.63
CA VAL A 40 5.27 -2.16 -8.85
C VAL A 40 5.77 -3.55 -8.49
N LYS A 41 6.70 -4.06 -9.30
CA LYS A 41 7.42 -5.30 -9.04
C LYS A 41 8.91 -5.02 -8.94
N GLY A 42 9.56 -5.47 -7.87
CA GLY A 42 11.00 -5.32 -7.73
C GLY A 42 11.54 -5.73 -6.36
N LEU A 43 12.81 -5.46 -6.13
CA LEU A 43 13.47 -5.70 -4.85
C LEU A 43 13.33 -4.49 -3.94
N ILE A 44 13.03 -4.74 -2.66
CA ILE A 44 13.02 -3.70 -1.63
C ILE A 44 14.45 -3.27 -1.36
N GLU A 45 14.74 -1.98 -1.53
CA GLU A 45 16.05 -1.42 -1.22
C GLU A 45 16.09 -0.87 0.22
N LYS A 46 15.15 0.03 0.55
CA LYS A 46 15.08 0.66 1.87
C LYS A 46 13.74 1.34 2.10
N VAL A 47 13.46 1.68 3.35
CA VAL A 47 12.38 2.60 3.72
C VAL A 47 12.99 3.96 4.05
N ILE A 48 12.42 5.03 3.53
CA ILE A 48 12.81 6.41 3.81
C ILE A 48 11.63 7.17 4.40
N LYS A 49 11.92 8.18 5.22
CA LYS A 49 10.92 9.09 5.80
C LYS A 49 11.10 10.48 5.19
N ASN A 50 10.01 11.11 4.76
CA ASN A 50 10.08 12.49 4.27
C ASN A 50 9.99 13.51 5.42
N ASN A 51 10.10 14.81 5.09
CA ASN A 51 9.98 15.92 6.05
C ASN A 51 8.63 15.97 6.77
N SER A 52 7.56 15.44 6.16
CA SER A 52 6.23 15.35 6.73
C SER A 52 6.00 14.07 7.55
N ASN A 53 7.06 13.35 7.94
CA ASN A 53 7.01 12.06 8.66
C ASN A 53 6.30 10.93 7.89
N GLN A 54 6.15 11.05 6.57
CA GLN A 54 5.53 10.03 5.73
C GLN A 54 6.58 9.00 5.30
N GLU A 55 6.24 7.72 5.38
CA GLU A 55 7.16 6.62 5.09
C GLU A 55 6.97 6.14 3.65
N TYR A 56 8.09 5.99 2.95
CA TYR A 56 8.17 5.54 1.56
C TYR A 56 9.08 4.33 1.45
N LEU A 57 8.60 3.32 0.75
CA LEU A 57 9.32 2.12 0.37
C LEU A 57 10.01 2.40 -0.96
N VAL A 58 11.34 2.36 -0.95
CA VAL A 58 12.19 2.52 -2.13
C VAL A 58 12.46 1.15 -2.72
N ILE A 59 12.08 0.98 -3.98
CA ILE A 59 12.37 -0.20 -4.78
C ILE A 59 13.68 0.04 -5.52
N LYS A 60 14.49 -1.00 -5.66
CA LYS A 60 15.80 -0.95 -6.34
C LYS A 60 15.74 -0.43 -7.78
N SER A 61 14.57 -0.55 -8.43
CA SER A 61 14.32 0.01 -9.76
C SER A 61 14.25 1.55 -9.79
N GLY A 62 14.19 2.22 -8.63
CA GLY A 62 14.08 3.67 -8.48
C GLY A 62 12.69 4.18 -8.07
N GLU A 63 11.70 3.29 -8.04
CA GLU A 63 10.31 3.62 -7.69
C GLU A 63 10.13 3.79 -6.17
N ASN A 64 9.33 4.78 -5.77
CA ASN A 64 9.05 5.09 -4.37
C ASN A 64 7.55 4.99 -4.07
N VAL A 65 7.18 4.09 -3.15
CA VAL A 65 5.77 3.83 -2.80
C VAL A 65 5.50 4.24 -1.37
N ARG A 66 4.47 5.05 -1.09
CA ARG A 66 4.07 5.37 0.29
C ARG A 66 3.57 4.13 1.01
N LEU A 67 4.10 3.83 2.20
CA LEU A 67 3.73 2.62 2.96
C LEU A 67 2.24 2.61 3.30
N ASP A 68 1.74 3.72 3.84
CA ASP A 68 0.33 3.98 4.17
C ASP A 68 -0.65 3.73 3.01
N ARG A 69 -0.16 3.73 1.77
CA ARG A 69 -0.97 3.52 0.54
C ARG A 69 -0.87 2.13 -0.05
N ILE A 70 -0.12 1.23 0.59
CA ILE A 70 0.04 -0.14 0.11
C ILE A 70 -1.22 -0.93 0.44
N ILE A 71 -1.85 -1.46 -0.60
CA ILE A 71 -3.03 -2.33 -0.53
C ILE A 71 -2.56 -3.75 -0.24
N THR A 72 -1.62 -4.26 -1.04
CA THR A 72 -1.02 -5.57 -0.79
C THR A 72 0.48 -5.56 -1.04
N LEU A 73 1.20 -6.35 -0.27
CA LEU A 73 2.61 -6.65 -0.45
C LEU A 73 2.76 -8.16 -0.61
N ASN A 74 3.07 -8.59 -1.84
CA ASN A 74 3.21 -9.98 -2.23
C ASN A 74 2.01 -10.86 -1.81
N GLY A 75 0.79 -10.32 -1.99
CA GLY A 75 -0.46 -10.96 -1.58
C GLY A 75 -0.79 -10.88 -0.09
N ARG A 76 0.08 -10.28 0.74
CA ARG A 76 -0.26 -9.96 2.14
C ARG A 76 -0.99 -8.62 2.22
N PRO A 77 -2.04 -8.50 3.05
CA PRO A 77 -2.76 -7.23 3.21
C PRO A 77 -1.84 -6.17 3.81
N GLY A 78 -1.84 -5.00 3.19
CA GLY A 78 -1.16 -3.80 3.67
C GLY A 78 -2.10 -2.86 4.42
N PRO A 79 -1.61 -1.69 4.86
CA PRO A 79 -2.38 -0.72 5.62
C PRO A 79 -3.59 -0.15 4.86
N ALA A 80 -3.52 -0.05 3.53
CA ALA A 80 -4.63 0.41 2.70
C ALA A 80 -5.56 -0.72 2.23
N PHE A 81 -5.35 -1.95 2.70
CA PHE A 81 -6.17 -3.10 2.30
C PHE A 81 -7.63 -2.94 2.74
N ASP A 82 -7.86 -2.46 3.97
CA ASP A 82 -9.20 -2.24 4.52
C ASP A 82 -10.00 -1.23 3.68
N GLU A 83 -9.35 -0.16 3.23
CA GLU A 83 -9.96 0.83 2.33
C GLU A 83 -10.35 0.19 0.99
N TYR A 84 -9.47 -0.65 0.42
CA TYR A 84 -9.76 -1.39 -0.82
C TYR A 84 -10.90 -2.40 -0.67
N ASP A 85 -10.94 -3.15 0.44
CA ASP A 85 -12.02 -4.10 0.75
C ASP A 85 -13.38 -3.40 0.91
N GLY A 86 -13.38 -2.24 1.57
CA GLY A 86 -14.57 -1.37 1.69
C GLY A 86 -15.11 -0.87 0.35
N TYR A 87 -14.23 -0.55 -0.62
CA TYR A 87 -14.65 -0.19 -1.99
C TYR A 87 -15.29 -1.38 -2.73
N ALA A 88 -14.87 -2.62 -2.46
CA ALA A 88 -15.48 -3.80 -3.05
C ALA A 88 -16.91 -4.04 -2.54
N LEU A 89 -17.20 -3.64 -1.30
CA LEU A 89 -18.53 -3.74 -0.68
C LEU A 89 -19.51 -2.65 -1.13
N ALA A 90 -19.01 -1.50 -1.57
CA ALA A 90 -19.85 -0.37 -2.00
C ALA A 90 -20.66 -0.63 -3.29
N CYS A 91 -20.34 -1.69 -4.05
CA CYS A 91 -21.11 -2.05 -5.25
C CYS A 91 -22.40 -2.85 -4.91
N LEU A 92 -22.58 -3.30 -3.66
CA LEU A 92 -23.76 -4.08 -3.26
C LEU A 92 -24.93 -3.21 -2.80
N ASP A 93 -24.70 -1.94 -2.46
CA ASP A 93 -25.72 -1.00 -1.98
C ASP A 93 -26.25 -0.10 -3.12
N CYS A 94 -26.60 -0.65 -4.27
CA CYS A 94 -27.21 0.13 -5.35
C CYS A 94 -28.35 -0.59 -6.11
N MET A 95 -28.91 -1.67 -5.55
CA MET A 95 -30.17 -2.27 -6.03
C MET A 95 -31.20 -2.49 -4.90
N GLY A 96 -31.11 -1.71 -3.82
CA GLY A 96 -32.07 -1.72 -2.72
C GLY A 96 -33.06 -0.55 -2.79
N GLY A 97 -33.94 -0.52 -3.80
CA GLY A 97 -35.11 0.37 -3.76
C GLY A 97 -35.48 1.01 -5.09
N MET A 98 -36.30 0.32 -5.88
CA MET A 98 -37.32 0.98 -6.71
C MET A 98 -38.61 0.19 -6.53
N ASP A 99 -39.53 0.84 -5.79
CA ASP A 99 -40.99 0.70 -5.69
C ASP A 99 -41.63 -0.67 -5.95
#